data_AF-N1PM48-F1
#
_entry.id   AF-N1PM48-F1
#
_cell.length_a   1.000
_cell.length_b   1.000
_cell.length_c   1.000
_cell.angle_alpha   90.00
_cell.angle_beta   90.00
_cell.angle_gamma   90.00
#
_symmetry.space_group_name_H-M   'P 1'
#
loop_
_entity.id
_entity.type
_entity.pdbx_description
1 polymer ?
#
loop_
_entity_poly.entity_id
_entity_poly.type
_entity_poly.pdbx_seq_one_letter_code
_entity_poly.pdbx_strand_id
1 'polypeptide(L)'
;MAASEKVAITPAQRLGKRELGPYAFEERMPARLVSMLTHEGDANRFSGVIERLAGLIEHDQNVETAYLCSKAVDQIWKLPDEGPHFCGYRNIQMLWSVLHAIGHDGLDSQASRPSVLDIQDMIEKAWDAGFNEHGRAATGGVRGTRKYIGTSEAEALMLSLRIPCTGRVFDGKGAWDRLLDSIDVYFSSAARDSIYGKVRVTGCMPIFLQRPKHSITVVGFERTRSGKRRLLFFDPAWRPPAHIMRPLDFKLSGMRASLTHRMYRKNQWVLNKSFQAFETLEILRE
;
A
#
# COMPACT_ATOMS: atom_id res chain seq x y z
N MET A 1 9.15 15.04 47.89
CA MET A 1 9.36 13.80 47.12
C MET A 1 8.02 13.37 46.56
N ALA A 2 7.75 13.69 45.29
CA ALA A 2 6.50 13.29 44.63
C ALA A 2 6.71 11.90 44.02
N ALA A 3 5.89 10.95 44.43
CA ALA A 3 5.88 9.60 43.87
C ALA A 3 5.40 9.67 42.42
N SER A 4 6.24 9.22 41.49
CA SER A 4 5.90 9.03 40.09
C SER A 4 4.90 7.89 39.98
N GLU A 5 3.68 8.22 39.56
CA GLU A 5 2.62 7.27 39.25
C GLU A 5 3.02 6.49 38.00
N LYS A 6 3.43 5.23 38.19
CA LYS A 6 3.70 4.31 37.07
C LYS A 6 2.37 4.03 36.38
N VAL A 7 2.18 4.61 35.19
CA VAL A 7 1.13 4.20 34.26
C VAL A 7 1.33 2.72 33.96
N ALA A 8 0.43 1.87 34.46
CA ALA A 8 0.46 0.44 34.20
C ALA A 8 0.19 0.20 32.71
N ILE A 9 1.22 -0.18 31.97
CA ILE A 9 1.09 -0.63 30.58
C ILE A 9 0.38 -1.99 30.63
N THR A 10 -0.91 -2.02 30.29
CA THR A 10 -1.62 -3.28 30.03
C THR A 10 -0.86 -4.05 28.96
N PRO A 11 -0.50 -5.33 29.18
CA PRO A 11 0.11 -6.15 28.15
C PRO A 11 -0.76 -6.12 26.90
N ALA A 12 -0.17 -5.82 25.75
CA ALA A 12 -0.90 -5.82 24.48
C ALA A 12 -1.60 -7.17 24.32
N GLN A 13 -2.93 -7.14 24.27
CA GLN A 13 -3.74 -8.34 24.15
C GLN A 13 -3.47 -8.99 22.79
N ARG A 14 -3.22 -10.31 22.78
CA ARG A 14 -2.98 -11.06 21.56
C ARG A 14 -4.19 -10.95 20.62
N LEU A 15 -3.94 -10.58 19.38
CA LEU A 15 -4.95 -10.42 18.34
C LEU A 15 -5.49 -11.77 17.86
N GLY A 16 -6.68 -11.74 17.25
CA GLY A 16 -7.39 -12.92 16.81
C GLY A 16 -7.42 -13.10 15.29
N LYS A 17 -8.23 -14.06 14.84
CA LYS A 17 -8.44 -14.33 13.40
C LYS A 17 -9.06 -13.17 12.63
N ARG A 18 -9.70 -12.23 13.33
CA ARG A 18 -10.33 -11.05 12.71
C ARG A 18 -9.26 -10.11 12.16
N GLU A 19 -8.17 -9.91 12.89
CA GLU A 19 -7.06 -9.03 12.53
C GLU A 19 -5.97 -9.78 11.77
N LEU A 20 -5.54 -10.93 12.28
CA LEU A 20 -4.38 -11.68 11.75
C LEU A 20 -4.73 -12.67 10.63
N GLY A 21 -6.02 -12.79 10.29
CA GLY A 21 -6.51 -13.73 9.30
C GLY A 21 -6.66 -15.17 9.80
N PRO A 22 -6.98 -16.12 8.91
CA PRO A 22 -7.30 -17.51 9.31
C PRO A 22 -6.12 -18.24 10.00
N TYR A 23 -4.89 -17.77 9.79
CA TYR A 23 -3.65 -18.33 10.32
C TYR A 23 -3.09 -17.55 11.52
N ALA A 24 -3.95 -16.85 12.27
CA ALA A 24 -3.58 -16.05 13.44
C ALA A 24 -2.70 -16.78 14.48
N PHE A 25 -2.86 -18.09 14.61
CA PHE A 25 -2.15 -18.93 15.57
C PHE A 25 -1.19 -19.92 14.91
N GLU A 26 -0.90 -19.73 13.62
CA GLU A 26 0.10 -20.54 12.92
C GLU A 26 1.49 -20.23 13.48
N GLU A 27 2.27 -21.28 13.76
CA GLU A 27 3.68 -21.18 14.15
C GLU A 27 4.60 -21.26 12.93
N ARG A 28 4.23 -22.08 11.93
CA ARG A 28 5.02 -22.28 10.72
C ARG A 28 4.14 -22.58 9.51
N MET A 29 4.42 -21.90 8.41
CA MET A 29 3.77 -22.12 7.12
C MET A 29 4.26 -23.41 6.44
N PRO A 30 3.49 -23.99 5.50
CA PRO A 30 3.91 -25.18 4.76
C PRO A 30 5.23 -24.98 3.99
N ALA A 31 6.09 -26.01 3.94
CA ALA A 31 7.41 -25.93 3.29
C ALA A 31 7.34 -25.53 1.80
N ARG A 32 6.30 -25.97 1.07
CA ARG A 32 6.07 -25.55 -0.31
C ARG A 32 5.86 -24.03 -0.43
N LEU A 33 5.12 -23.44 0.51
CA LEU A 33 4.87 -22.00 0.52
C LEU A 33 6.15 -21.23 0.86
N VAL A 34 6.93 -21.70 1.85
CA VAL A 34 8.26 -21.15 2.14
C VAL A 34 9.12 -21.15 0.89
N SER A 35 9.28 -22.31 0.25
CA SER A 35 10.11 -22.45 -0.95
C SER A 35 9.67 -21.50 -2.06
N MET A 36 8.36 -21.37 -2.31
CA MET A 36 7.84 -20.45 -3.30
C MET A 36 8.15 -18.98 -2.97
N LEU A 37 8.02 -18.57 -1.71
CA LEU A 37 8.34 -17.20 -1.27
C LEU A 37 9.85 -16.93 -1.25
N THR A 38 10.68 -17.93 -0.94
CA THR A 38 12.14 -17.82 -0.98
C THR A 38 12.64 -17.58 -2.41
N HIS A 39 12.04 -18.25 -3.39
CA HIS A 39 12.44 -18.14 -4.80
C HIS A 39 11.55 -17.16 -5.57
N GLU A 40 10.95 -16.18 -4.90
CA GLU A 40 10.11 -15.19 -5.57
C GLU A 40 10.97 -14.26 -6.45
N GLY A 41 10.97 -14.52 -7.76
CA GLY A 41 11.57 -13.62 -8.75
C GLY A 41 10.65 -12.43 -9.09
N ASP A 42 10.97 -11.70 -10.16
CA ASP A 42 10.17 -10.55 -10.63
C ASP A 42 8.92 -10.94 -11.46
N ALA A 43 8.50 -12.20 -11.44
CA ALA A 43 7.39 -12.69 -12.26
C ALA A 43 6.02 -12.06 -11.91
N ASN A 44 5.88 -11.52 -10.70
CA ASN A 44 4.66 -10.89 -10.19
C ASN A 44 4.74 -9.36 -10.10
N ARG A 45 5.59 -8.75 -10.92
CA ARG A 45 5.88 -7.32 -10.93
C ARG A 45 5.69 -6.73 -12.33
N PHE A 46 5.21 -5.49 -12.41
CA PHE A 46 5.17 -4.74 -13.66
C PHE A 46 5.33 -3.23 -13.43
N SER A 47 6.35 -2.65 -14.07
CA SER A 47 6.67 -1.22 -14.05
C SER A 47 5.90 -0.44 -15.11
N GLY A 48 5.78 0.87 -14.92
CA GLY A 48 5.23 1.77 -15.94
C GLY A 48 3.69 1.80 -16.02
N VAL A 49 3.00 1.32 -14.98
CA VAL A 49 1.52 1.37 -14.92
C VAL A 49 1.03 2.80 -14.74
N ILE A 50 1.75 3.65 -14.00
CA ILE A 50 1.38 5.04 -13.74
C ILE A 50 1.29 5.85 -15.02
N GLU A 51 2.27 5.74 -15.91
CA GLU A 51 2.31 6.43 -17.20
C GLU A 51 1.13 6.03 -18.09
N ARG A 52 0.72 4.76 -18.01
CA ARG A 52 -0.41 4.23 -18.78
C ARG A 52 -1.73 4.69 -18.22
N LEU A 53 -1.86 4.71 -16.89
CA LEU A 53 -3.00 5.32 -16.22
C LEU A 53 -3.08 6.80 -16.57
N ALA A 54 -1.96 7.51 -16.59
CA ALA A 54 -1.94 8.91 -16.99
C ALA A 54 -2.50 9.10 -18.40
N GLY A 55 -2.03 8.32 -19.38
CA GLY A 55 -2.58 8.35 -20.75
C GLY A 55 -4.07 8.00 -20.82
N LEU A 56 -4.53 7.01 -20.06
CA LEU A 56 -5.95 6.62 -20.00
C LEU A 56 -6.83 7.73 -19.40
N ILE A 57 -6.38 8.33 -18.30
CA ILE A 57 -7.07 9.41 -17.63
C ILE A 57 -7.09 10.65 -18.53
N GLU A 58 -6.00 10.94 -19.25
CA GLU A 58 -5.89 12.09 -20.15
C GLU A 58 -6.97 12.08 -21.25
N HIS A 59 -7.44 10.89 -21.65
CA HIS A 59 -8.53 10.72 -22.61
C HIS A 59 -9.93 10.55 -21.99
N ASP A 60 -10.05 10.40 -20.66
CA ASP A 60 -11.33 10.29 -19.97
C ASP A 60 -12.01 11.67 -19.81
N GLN A 61 -13.06 11.92 -20.59
CA GLN A 61 -13.78 13.21 -20.61
C GLN A 61 -14.51 13.53 -19.30
N ASN A 62 -14.80 12.52 -18.47
CA ASN A 62 -15.49 12.71 -17.20
C ASN A 62 -14.54 13.14 -16.07
N VAL A 63 -13.23 12.99 -16.25
CA VAL A 63 -12.22 13.43 -15.28
C VAL A 63 -11.92 14.92 -15.48
N GLU A 64 -12.00 15.67 -14.39
CA GLU A 64 -11.64 17.09 -14.33
C GLU A 64 -10.19 17.27 -13.93
N THR A 65 -9.75 16.58 -12.87
CA THR A 65 -8.36 16.58 -12.42
C THR A 65 -7.99 15.20 -11.88
N ALA A 66 -6.75 14.79 -12.10
CA ALA A 66 -6.17 13.62 -11.46
C ALA A 66 -4.73 13.87 -11.03
N TYR A 67 -4.36 13.27 -9.92
CA TYR A 67 -3.01 13.27 -9.37
C TYR A 67 -2.55 11.82 -9.26
N LEU A 68 -1.32 11.55 -9.66
CA LEU A 68 -0.69 10.23 -9.58
C LEU A 68 0.61 10.34 -8.77
N CYS A 69 0.96 9.29 -8.04
CA CYS A 69 2.24 9.18 -7.33
C CYS A 69 3.42 9.06 -8.31
N SER A 70 4.61 8.87 -7.76
CA SER A 70 5.83 8.58 -8.53
C SER A 70 5.64 7.46 -9.55
N LYS A 71 6.05 7.73 -10.80
CA LYS A 71 6.08 6.73 -11.88
C LYS A 71 6.96 5.50 -11.57
N ALA A 72 7.84 5.61 -10.58
CA ALA A 72 8.71 4.54 -10.15
C ALA A 72 7.98 3.40 -9.41
N VAL A 73 6.71 3.58 -9.03
CA VAL A 73 5.98 2.52 -8.35
C VAL A 73 5.69 1.37 -9.32
N ASP A 74 6.04 0.17 -8.89
CA ASP A 74 5.64 -1.05 -9.58
C ASP A 74 4.28 -1.54 -9.12
N GLN A 75 3.48 -2.08 -10.04
CA GLN A 75 2.33 -2.88 -9.65
C GLN A 75 2.82 -4.31 -9.34
N ILE A 76 2.61 -4.73 -8.09
CA ILE A 76 2.97 -6.06 -7.60
C ILE A 76 1.69 -6.83 -7.23
N TRP A 77 1.59 -8.09 -7.62
CA TRP A 77 0.44 -8.94 -7.28
C TRP A 77 0.89 -10.23 -6.60
N LYS A 78 -0.06 -10.97 -6.02
CA LYS A 78 0.22 -12.25 -5.37
C LYS A 78 0.54 -13.33 -6.40
N LEU A 79 1.40 -14.27 -6.03
CA LEU A 79 1.69 -15.46 -6.83
C LEU A 79 0.45 -16.38 -6.86
N PRO A 80 0.27 -17.20 -7.92
CA PRO A 80 -0.92 -18.04 -8.08
C PRO A 80 -1.24 -18.97 -6.89
N ASP A 81 -0.22 -19.56 -6.27
CA ASP A 81 -0.36 -20.53 -5.17
C ASP A 81 -0.14 -19.90 -3.77
N GLU A 82 -0.03 -18.57 -3.69
CA GLU A 82 0.20 -17.83 -2.44
C GLU A 82 -1.05 -17.73 -1.55
N GLY A 83 -2.24 -17.90 -2.14
CA GLY A 83 -3.52 -17.75 -1.46
C GLY A 83 -3.90 -16.28 -1.19
N PRO A 84 -4.94 -16.02 -0.38
CA PRO A 84 -5.40 -14.66 -0.06
C PRO A 84 -4.52 -13.94 0.96
N HIS A 85 -3.30 -14.43 1.21
CA HIS A 85 -2.42 -13.95 2.26
C HIS A 85 -1.49 -12.85 1.73
N PHE A 86 -0.76 -12.24 2.65
CA PHE A 86 0.36 -11.35 2.34
C PHE A 86 0.08 -10.04 1.58
N CYS A 87 -1.17 -9.58 1.47
CA CYS A 87 -1.47 -8.29 0.83
C CYS A 87 -0.64 -7.12 1.41
N GLY A 88 -0.49 -7.05 2.74
CA GLY A 88 0.35 -6.04 3.39
C GLY A 88 1.81 -6.08 2.93
N TYR A 89 2.39 -7.27 2.83
CA TYR A 89 3.78 -7.46 2.39
C TYR A 89 3.94 -7.04 0.92
N ARG A 90 2.99 -7.39 0.04
CA ARG A 90 3.00 -6.95 -1.37
C ARG A 90 2.88 -5.43 -1.49
N ASN A 91 2.09 -4.79 -0.63
CA ASN A 91 1.99 -3.33 -0.61
C ASN A 91 3.28 -2.67 -0.10
N ILE A 92 3.97 -3.25 0.90
CA ILE A 92 5.31 -2.81 1.32
C ILE A 92 6.29 -2.91 0.14
N GLN A 93 6.25 -3.99 -0.65
CA GLN A 93 7.09 -4.11 -1.85
C GLN A 93 6.79 -3.02 -2.89
N MET A 94 5.54 -2.57 -3.02
CA MET A 94 5.21 -1.43 -3.90
C MET A 94 5.81 -0.13 -3.36
N LEU A 95 5.72 0.13 -2.05
CA LEU A 95 6.41 1.30 -1.45
C LEU A 95 7.93 1.22 -1.69
N TRP A 96 8.50 0.03 -1.49
CA TRP A 96 9.92 -0.25 -1.69
C TRP A 96 10.39 0.06 -3.11
N SER A 97 9.58 -0.23 -4.13
CA SER A 97 9.97 0.04 -5.53
C SER A 97 10.30 1.51 -5.78
N VAL A 98 9.57 2.44 -5.15
CA VAL A 98 9.85 3.87 -5.26
C VAL A 98 11.08 4.25 -4.44
N LEU A 99 11.19 3.76 -3.21
CA LEU A 99 12.32 4.04 -2.32
C LEU A 99 13.66 3.57 -2.93
N HIS A 100 13.65 2.39 -3.56
CA HIS A 100 14.80 1.87 -4.28
C HIS A 100 15.14 2.73 -5.50
N ALA A 101 14.14 3.15 -6.28
CA ALA A 101 14.36 3.98 -7.46
C ALA A 101 14.92 5.38 -7.14
N ILE A 102 14.61 5.93 -5.96
CA ILE A 102 15.18 7.21 -5.51
C ILE A 102 16.52 7.04 -4.78
N GLY A 103 17.02 5.81 -4.63
CA GLY A 103 18.33 5.54 -4.03
C GLY A 103 18.40 5.86 -2.54
N HIS A 104 17.35 5.61 -1.76
CA HIS A 104 17.35 5.91 -0.33
C HIS A 104 18.42 5.08 0.41
N ASP A 105 19.32 5.76 1.13
CA ASP A 105 20.53 5.20 1.76
C ASP A 105 20.29 4.03 2.72
N GLY A 106 19.09 3.95 3.31
CA GLY A 106 18.69 2.87 4.23
C GLY A 106 18.43 1.52 3.56
N LEU A 107 18.50 1.42 2.22
CA LEU A 107 18.21 0.21 1.46
C LEU A 107 19.52 -0.44 1.01
N ASP A 108 19.66 -1.74 1.23
CA ASP A 108 20.80 -2.50 0.67
C ASP A 108 20.75 -2.43 -0.87
N SER A 109 21.85 -1.96 -1.47
CA SER A 109 21.99 -1.77 -2.91
C SER A 109 21.96 -3.10 -3.69
N GLN A 110 22.14 -4.24 -3.03
CA GLN A 110 22.23 -5.55 -3.68
C GLN A 110 20.88 -6.20 -4.01
N ALA A 111 19.80 -5.86 -3.28
CA ALA A 111 18.47 -6.45 -3.50
C ALA A 111 17.48 -5.38 -3.99
N SER A 112 17.06 -5.49 -5.26
CA SER A 112 16.08 -4.55 -5.85
C SER A 112 14.70 -4.61 -5.20
N ARG A 113 14.37 -5.74 -4.54
CA ARG A 113 13.09 -5.97 -3.85
C ARG A 113 13.23 -7.07 -2.78
N PRO A 114 12.86 -6.82 -1.51
CA PRO A 114 12.86 -7.84 -0.47
C PRO A 114 11.72 -8.82 -0.69
N SER A 115 11.94 -10.10 -0.41
CA SER A 115 10.89 -11.11 -0.43
C SER A 115 9.89 -10.93 0.71
N VAL A 116 8.77 -11.66 0.68
CA VAL A 116 7.84 -11.72 1.83
C VAL A 116 8.56 -12.18 3.10
N LEU A 117 9.48 -13.13 3.00
CA LEU A 117 10.23 -13.65 4.14
C LEU A 117 11.23 -12.62 4.67
N ASP A 118 11.89 -11.87 3.78
CA ASP A 118 12.78 -10.78 4.18
C ASP A 118 12.00 -9.69 4.93
N ILE A 119 10.81 -9.31 4.42
CA ILE A 119 9.95 -8.33 5.09
C ILE A 119 9.52 -8.83 6.48
N GLN A 120 9.18 -10.12 6.63
CA GLN A 120 8.89 -10.70 7.95
C GLN A 120 10.07 -10.52 8.91
N ASP A 121 11.26 -10.87 8.45
CA ASP A 121 12.49 -10.77 9.24
C ASP A 121 12.83 -9.32 9.60
N MET A 122 12.59 -8.38 8.69
CA MET A 122 12.79 -6.95 8.91
C MET A 122 11.80 -6.37 9.92
N ILE A 123 10.52 -6.75 9.86
CA ILE A 123 9.51 -6.35 10.86
C ILE A 123 9.91 -6.87 12.25
N GLU A 124 10.34 -8.13 12.34
CA GLU A 124 10.77 -8.74 13.60
C GLU A 124 11.98 -8.01 14.20
N LYS A 125 12.98 -7.66 13.37
CA LYS A 125 14.13 -6.85 13.78
C LYS A 125 13.73 -5.44 14.19
N ALA A 126 12.74 -4.83 13.52
CA ALA A 126 12.24 -3.51 13.89
C ALA A 126 11.60 -3.53 15.28
N TRP A 127 10.84 -4.57 15.61
CA TRP A 127 10.31 -4.78 16.97
C TRP A 127 11.42 -4.98 18.00
N ASP A 128 12.44 -5.78 17.68
CA ASP A 128 13.59 -6.01 18.57
C ASP A 128 14.40 -4.72 18.82
N ALA A 129 14.33 -3.76 17.89
CA ALA A 129 14.91 -2.42 18.00
C ALA A 129 13.98 -1.39 18.69
N GLY A 130 12.80 -1.80 19.17
CA GLY A 130 11.86 -0.96 19.93
C GLY A 130 10.83 -0.20 19.08
N PHE A 131 10.79 -0.37 17.76
CA PHE A 131 9.80 0.29 16.90
C PHE A 131 8.50 -0.50 16.92
N ASN A 132 7.39 0.11 17.37
CA ASN A 132 6.07 -0.53 17.47
C ASN A 132 6.13 -1.95 18.10
N GLU A 133 6.97 -2.14 19.12
CA GLU A 133 7.28 -3.45 19.72
C GLU A 133 6.05 -4.22 20.23
N HIS A 134 4.95 -3.51 20.54
CA HIS A 134 3.66 -4.10 20.88
C HIS A 134 3.15 -5.07 19.81
N GLY A 135 3.53 -4.86 18.54
CA GLY A 135 3.20 -5.73 17.41
C GLY A 135 3.70 -7.17 17.61
N ARG A 136 4.86 -7.37 18.23
CA ARG A 136 5.39 -8.71 18.53
C ARG A 136 4.45 -9.50 19.44
N ALA A 137 4.00 -8.87 20.54
CA ALA A 137 3.08 -9.49 21.49
C ALA A 137 1.67 -9.67 20.88
N ALA A 138 1.19 -8.64 20.16
CA ALA A 138 -0.13 -8.64 19.53
C ALA A 138 -0.26 -9.75 18.48
N THR A 139 0.78 -10.01 17.69
CA THR A 139 0.78 -11.00 16.60
C THR A 139 1.27 -12.39 17.05
N GLY A 140 2.09 -12.45 18.10
CA GLY A 140 2.86 -13.64 18.46
C GLY A 140 3.99 -13.94 17.48
N GLY A 141 4.50 -12.92 16.78
CA GLY A 141 5.48 -13.04 15.71
C GLY A 141 4.86 -13.37 14.35
N VAL A 142 5.45 -12.85 13.28
CA VAL A 142 5.06 -13.04 11.89
C VAL A 142 6.01 -13.94 11.11
N ARG A 143 7.25 -14.11 11.57
CA ARG A 143 8.29 -14.92 10.91
C ARG A 143 7.81 -16.32 10.53
N GLY A 144 7.90 -16.65 9.25
CA GLY A 144 7.57 -17.98 8.74
C GLY A 144 6.07 -18.31 8.83
N THR A 145 5.18 -17.33 8.94
CA THR A 145 3.73 -17.55 9.09
C THR A 145 2.92 -16.81 8.03
N ARG A 146 1.64 -17.17 7.88
CA ARG A 146 0.69 -16.53 6.96
C ARG A 146 -0.12 -15.39 7.60
N LYS A 147 0.32 -14.90 8.76
CA LYS A 147 -0.38 -13.84 9.49
C LYS A 147 -0.45 -12.57 8.66
N TYR A 148 -1.62 -11.94 8.68
CA TYR A 148 -1.78 -10.61 8.12
C TYR A 148 -0.97 -9.59 8.91
N ILE A 149 -0.50 -8.58 8.20
CA ILE A 149 0.14 -7.39 8.76
C ILE A 149 -0.64 -6.17 8.30
N GLY A 150 -0.50 -5.06 9.02
CA GLY A 150 -1.14 -3.80 8.71
C GLY A 150 -0.21 -2.61 8.85
N THR A 151 -0.80 -1.46 9.17
CA THR A 151 -0.12 -0.18 9.27
C THR A 151 0.99 -0.19 10.30
N SER A 152 0.75 -0.78 11.49
CA SER A 152 1.74 -0.82 12.59
C SER A 152 3.02 -1.53 12.19
N GLU A 153 2.92 -2.68 11.52
CA GLU A 153 4.09 -3.43 11.02
C GLU A 153 4.83 -2.69 9.90
N ALA A 154 4.08 -2.10 8.96
CA ALA A 154 4.67 -1.33 7.88
C ALA A 154 5.41 -0.08 8.41
N GLU A 155 4.81 0.62 9.38
CA GLU A 155 5.41 1.77 10.06
C GLU A 155 6.67 1.36 10.84
N ALA A 156 6.63 0.26 11.60
CA ALA A 156 7.78 -0.27 12.32
C ALA A 156 8.97 -0.47 11.37
N LEU A 157 8.72 -1.12 10.23
CA LEU A 157 9.74 -1.38 9.22
C LEU A 157 10.30 -0.07 8.66
N MET A 158 9.45 0.87 8.23
CA MET A 158 9.91 2.14 7.63
C MET A 158 10.74 2.95 8.64
N LEU A 159 10.28 3.09 9.88
CA LEU A 159 11.00 3.80 10.93
C LEU A 159 12.35 3.13 11.25
N SER A 160 12.42 1.79 11.28
CA SER A 160 13.68 1.07 11.50
C SER A 160 14.72 1.32 10.41
N LEU A 161 14.27 1.63 9.19
CA LEU A 161 15.10 1.99 8.03
C LEU A 161 15.39 3.49 7.95
N ARG A 162 15.01 4.27 8.97
CA ARG A 162 15.11 5.74 9.01
C ARG A 162 14.32 6.43 7.90
N ILE A 163 13.23 5.82 7.44
CA ILE A 163 12.31 6.41 6.47
C ILE A 163 11.21 7.13 7.25
N PRO A 164 11.13 8.48 7.18
CA PRO A 164 10.08 9.23 7.84
C PRO A 164 8.71 8.84 7.30
N CYS A 165 7.80 8.44 8.18
CA CYS A 165 6.45 8.07 7.82
C CYS A 165 5.45 8.40 8.93
N THR A 166 4.16 8.35 8.61
CA THR A 166 3.10 8.62 9.57
C THR A 166 1.91 7.70 9.32
N GLY A 167 1.57 6.90 10.32
CA GLY A 167 0.30 6.20 10.42
C GLY A 167 -0.86 7.16 10.74
N ARG A 168 -2.01 7.01 10.05
CA ARG A 168 -3.25 7.73 10.38
C ARG A 168 -4.42 6.78 10.47
N VAL A 169 -5.30 6.99 11.44
CA VAL A 169 -6.51 6.19 11.63
C VAL A 169 -7.74 7.03 11.27
N PHE A 170 -8.66 6.43 10.52
CA PHE A 170 -9.95 7.01 10.17
C PHE A 170 -11.06 6.02 10.55
N ASP A 171 -11.86 6.32 11.56
CA ASP A 171 -12.88 5.41 12.08
C ASP A 171 -14.26 6.07 12.28
N GLY A 172 -15.29 5.23 12.38
CA GLY A 172 -16.66 5.66 12.65
C GLY A 172 -17.35 6.37 11.48
N LYS A 173 -18.39 7.14 11.83
CA LYS A 173 -19.24 7.81 10.83
C LYS A 173 -18.42 8.87 10.07
N GLY A 174 -18.46 8.78 8.74
CA GLY A 174 -17.72 9.70 7.86
C GLY A 174 -16.22 9.41 7.74
N ALA A 175 -15.72 8.26 8.23
CA ALA A 175 -14.32 7.87 8.08
C ALA A 175 -13.84 7.91 6.62
N TRP A 176 -14.66 7.43 5.69
CA TRP A 176 -14.35 7.44 4.26
C TRP A 176 -14.20 8.86 3.70
N ASP A 177 -14.94 9.83 4.23
CA ASP A 177 -14.94 11.21 3.75
C ASP A 177 -13.65 11.92 4.20
N ARG A 178 -13.32 11.79 5.49
CA ARG A 178 -12.05 12.27 6.05
C ARG A 178 -10.83 11.62 5.40
N LEU A 179 -10.92 10.33 5.05
CA LEU A 179 -9.90 9.63 4.28
C LEU A 179 -9.72 10.28 2.90
N LEU A 180 -10.81 10.52 2.17
CA LEU A 180 -10.73 11.16 0.85
C LEU A 180 -10.15 12.57 0.93
N ASP A 181 -10.51 13.35 1.96
CA ASP A 181 -9.97 14.69 2.16
C ASP A 181 -8.46 14.64 2.47
N SER A 182 -8.02 13.73 3.35
CA SER A 182 -6.60 13.54 3.64
C SER A 182 -5.79 13.16 2.40
N ILE A 183 -6.29 12.21 1.60
CA ILE A 183 -5.61 11.74 0.39
C ILE A 183 -5.60 12.81 -0.70
N ASP A 184 -6.68 13.57 -0.87
CA ASP A 184 -6.72 14.68 -1.81
C ASP A 184 -5.68 15.75 -1.45
N VAL A 185 -5.58 16.13 -0.18
CA VAL A 185 -4.55 17.07 0.30
C VAL A 185 -3.14 16.52 0.04
N TYR A 186 -2.90 15.24 0.35
CA TYR A 186 -1.60 14.60 0.11
C TYR A 186 -1.16 14.71 -1.35
N PHE A 187 -1.99 14.27 -2.29
CA PHE A 187 -1.63 14.25 -3.70
C PHE A 187 -1.65 15.62 -4.37
N SER A 188 -2.61 16.48 -4.03
CA SER A 188 -2.70 17.82 -4.62
C SER A 188 -1.56 18.72 -4.16
N SER A 189 -1.12 18.61 -2.90
CA SER A 189 0.01 19.39 -2.39
C SER A 189 1.35 19.00 -3.01
N ALA A 190 1.50 17.75 -3.46
CA ALA A 190 2.69 17.29 -4.16
C ALA A 190 2.76 17.72 -5.63
N ALA A 191 1.68 18.27 -6.17
CA ALA A 191 1.55 18.62 -7.59
C ALA A 191 1.85 20.08 -7.91
N ARG A 192 2.46 20.82 -6.96
CA ARG A 192 2.69 22.27 -7.01
C ARG A 192 3.48 22.76 -8.23
N ASP A 193 4.23 21.88 -8.90
CA ASP A 193 5.10 22.25 -10.03
C ASP A 193 4.49 21.95 -11.42
N SER A 194 3.30 21.36 -11.51
CA SER A 194 2.65 21.01 -12.78
C SER A 194 1.47 21.93 -13.12
N ILE A 195 1.76 22.98 -13.89
CA ILE A 195 0.81 24.04 -14.24
C ILE A 195 -0.11 23.64 -15.42
N TYR A 196 0.27 22.60 -16.20
CA TYR A 196 -0.42 22.23 -17.44
C TYR A 196 -0.95 20.79 -17.42
N GLY A 197 -2.19 20.61 -17.89
CA GLY A 197 -2.83 19.31 -18.07
C GLY A 197 -3.75 18.90 -16.92
N LYS A 198 -4.76 18.07 -17.22
CA LYS A 198 -5.70 17.58 -16.20
C LYS A 198 -5.12 16.44 -15.36
N VAL A 199 -4.10 15.74 -15.86
CA VAL A 199 -3.39 14.68 -15.14
C VAL A 199 -2.02 15.17 -14.70
N ARG A 200 -1.74 15.05 -13.40
CA ARG A 200 -0.46 15.43 -12.80
C ARG A 200 0.22 14.19 -12.21
N VAL A 201 1.27 13.72 -12.88
CA VAL A 201 2.17 12.69 -12.32
C VAL A 201 3.19 13.41 -11.44
N THR A 202 3.20 13.08 -10.16
CA THR A 202 4.07 13.70 -9.17
C THR A 202 5.26 12.79 -8.85
N GLY A 203 6.15 13.21 -7.96
CA GLY A 203 7.17 12.33 -7.37
C GLY A 203 6.80 11.79 -5.98
N CYS A 204 5.61 12.07 -5.45
CA CYS A 204 5.26 11.64 -4.10
C CYS A 204 5.15 10.12 -3.98
N MET A 205 5.25 9.64 -2.75
CA MET A 205 5.12 8.22 -2.45
C MET A 205 3.68 7.76 -2.64
N PRO A 206 3.45 6.51 -3.11
CA PRO A 206 2.15 5.89 -2.95
C PRO A 206 1.82 5.71 -1.45
N ILE A 207 0.54 5.60 -1.12
CA ILE A 207 0.06 5.46 0.27
C ILE A 207 -0.36 4.01 0.51
N PHE A 208 0.15 3.38 1.56
CA PHE A 208 -0.39 2.10 2.03
C PHE A 208 -1.73 2.37 2.72
N LEU A 209 -2.78 1.67 2.31
CA LEU A 209 -4.12 1.81 2.89
C LEU A 209 -4.60 0.46 3.42
N GLN A 210 -4.69 0.35 4.73
CA GLN A 210 -5.32 -0.76 5.44
C GLN A 210 -6.84 -0.53 5.53
N ARG A 211 -7.59 -1.60 5.32
CA ARG A 211 -9.00 -1.71 5.70
C ARG A 211 -9.24 -3.08 6.32
N PRO A 212 -10.43 -3.37 6.88
CA PRO A 212 -10.69 -4.68 7.45
C PRO A 212 -10.38 -5.82 6.47
N LYS A 213 -9.52 -6.74 6.89
CA LYS A 213 -9.10 -7.97 6.19
C LYS A 213 -8.28 -7.80 4.89
N HIS A 214 -7.94 -6.59 4.47
CA HIS A 214 -7.20 -6.37 3.23
C HIS A 214 -6.48 -5.01 3.21
N SER A 215 -5.33 -4.94 2.55
CA SER A 215 -4.66 -3.67 2.26
C SER A 215 -4.45 -3.50 0.76
N ILE A 216 -4.37 -2.24 0.35
CA ILE A 216 -4.08 -1.82 -1.02
C ILE A 216 -3.09 -0.65 -1.00
N THR A 217 -2.54 -0.34 -2.16
CA THR A 217 -1.67 0.82 -2.34
C THR A 217 -2.43 1.88 -3.13
N VAL A 218 -2.67 3.05 -2.53
CA VAL A 218 -3.25 4.20 -3.23
C VAL A 218 -2.15 4.87 -4.05
N VAL A 219 -2.36 4.97 -5.36
CA VAL A 219 -1.40 5.51 -6.32
C VAL A 219 -1.85 6.84 -6.91
N GLY A 220 -3.01 7.34 -6.49
CA GLY A 220 -3.49 8.64 -6.93
C GLY A 220 -4.91 8.94 -6.51
N PHE A 221 -5.37 10.10 -6.96
CA PHE A 221 -6.68 10.66 -6.65
C PHE A 221 -7.25 11.34 -7.89
N GLU A 222 -8.55 11.16 -8.14
CA GLU A 222 -9.23 11.87 -9.22
C GLU A 222 -10.53 12.55 -8.75
N ARG A 223 -10.81 13.69 -9.39
CA ARG A 223 -12.07 14.42 -9.28
C ARG A 223 -12.72 14.42 -10.66
N THR A 224 -13.99 14.02 -10.70
CA THR A 224 -14.79 14.10 -11.92
C THR A 224 -15.37 15.50 -12.09
N ARG A 225 -15.76 15.88 -13.31
CA ARG A 225 -16.47 17.14 -13.60
C ARG A 225 -17.78 17.33 -12.81
N SER A 226 -18.34 16.23 -12.30
CA SER A 226 -19.53 16.24 -11.43
C SER A 226 -19.19 16.42 -9.93
N GLY A 227 -17.94 16.72 -9.59
CA GLY A 227 -17.44 16.85 -8.22
C GLY A 227 -17.20 15.53 -7.47
N LYS A 228 -17.53 14.36 -8.05
CA LYS A 228 -17.30 13.05 -7.41
C LYS A 228 -15.80 12.76 -7.26
N ARG A 229 -15.42 12.24 -6.08
CA ARG A 229 -14.05 11.86 -5.70
C ARG A 229 -13.85 10.36 -5.85
N ARG A 230 -12.67 9.95 -6.33
CA ARG A 230 -12.30 8.53 -6.45
C ARG A 230 -10.81 8.34 -6.15
N LEU A 231 -10.50 7.22 -5.52
CA LEU A 231 -9.12 6.77 -5.31
C LEU A 231 -8.65 5.96 -6.50
N LEU A 232 -7.40 6.16 -6.90
CA LEU A 232 -6.67 5.30 -7.82
C LEU A 232 -5.78 4.36 -7.01
N PHE A 233 -5.80 3.06 -7.28
CA PHE A 233 -5.13 2.08 -6.43
C PHE A 233 -4.53 0.91 -7.21
N PHE A 234 -3.47 0.34 -6.65
CA PHE A 234 -3.02 -1.02 -6.94
C PHE A 234 -3.50 -1.96 -5.83
N ASP A 235 -4.05 -3.10 -6.24
CA ASP A 235 -4.49 -4.14 -5.31
C ASP A 235 -3.74 -5.43 -5.64
N PRO A 236 -2.98 -5.99 -4.69
CA PRO A 236 -2.16 -7.16 -4.93
C PRO A 236 -2.98 -8.42 -5.25
N ALA A 237 -4.31 -8.39 -5.13
CA ALA A 237 -5.17 -9.46 -5.61
C ALA A 237 -5.26 -9.56 -7.15
N TRP A 238 -4.80 -8.55 -7.91
CA TRP A 238 -5.01 -8.52 -9.35
C TRP A 238 -3.75 -8.19 -10.13
N ARG A 239 -3.46 -9.01 -11.14
CA ARG A 239 -2.45 -8.73 -12.17
C ARG A 239 -2.93 -7.59 -13.09
N PRO A 240 -2.04 -6.69 -13.57
CA PRO A 240 -2.41 -5.73 -14.59
C PRO A 240 -3.04 -6.42 -15.82
N PRO A 241 -4.10 -5.86 -16.41
CA PRO A 241 -4.66 -6.38 -17.64
C PRO A 241 -3.63 -6.42 -18.79
N ALA A 242 -3.72 -7.41 -19.68
CA ALA A 242 -2.72 -7.62 -20.73
C ALA A 242 -2.45 -6.40 -21.62
N HIS A 243 -3.45 -5.53 -21.83
CA HIS A 243 -3.27 -4.30 -22.61
C HIS A 243 -2.53 -3.18 -21.85
N ILE A 244 -2.59 -3.17 -20.51
CA ILE A 244 -1.70 -2.31 -19.69
C ILE A 244 -0.26 -2.82 -19.83
N MET A 245 -0.07 -4.12 -20.03
CA MET A 245 1.27 -4.70 -20.16
C MET A 245 1.89 -4.61 -21.56
N ARG A 246 1.20 -4.03 -22.54
CA ARG A 246 1.74 -3.79 -23.89
C ARG A 246 2.78 -2.67 -23.89
N PRO A 247 3.54 -2.41 -24.98
CA PRO A 247 4.40 -1.22 -25.07
C PRO A 247 3.65 0.11 -24.83
N LEU A 248 4.36 1.18 -24.44
CA LEU A 248 3.75 2.47 -24.03
C LEU A 248 3.02 3.21 -25.16
N ASP A 249 3.42 2.99 -26.41
CA ASP A 249 2.78 3.53 -27.61
C ASP A 249 1.45 2.85 -27.96
N PHE A 250 1.10 1.75 -27.27
CA PHE A 250 -0.16 1.06 -27.45
C PHE A 250 -1.34 1.95 -26.99
N LYS A 251 -2.09 2.46 -27.96
CA LYS A 251 -3.28 3.29 -27.71
C LYS A 251 -4.48 2.43 -27.35
N LEU A 252 -4.91 2.52 -26.09
CA LEU A 252 -6.17 1.94 -25.63
C LEU A 252 -7.27 3.01 -25.69
N SER A 253 -8.40 2.71 -26.33
CA SER A 253 -9.50 3.66 -26.52
C SER A 253 -10.88 3.04 -26.28
N GLY A 254 -11.90 3.90 -26.28
CA GLY A 254 -13.31 3.52 -26.21
C GLY A 254 -13.71 2.79 -24.93
N MET A 255 -14.60 1.81 -25.07
CA MET A 255 -15.14 1.05 -23.94
C MET A 255 -14.05 0.29 -23.18
N ARG A 256 -13.06 -0.26 -23.88
CA ARG A 256 -11.95 -0.98 -23.22
C ARG A 256 -11.15 -0.06 -22.32
N ALA A 257 -10.76 1.13 -22.79
CA ALA A 257 -10.09 2.14 -21.97
C ALA A 257 -10.90 2.49 -20.71
N SER A 258 -12.21 2.70 -20.89
CA SER A 258 -13.12 3.04 -19.78
C SER A 258 -13.21 1.91 -18.74
N LEU A 259 -13.29 0.67 -19.19
CA LEU A 259 -13.33 -0.52 -18.31
C LEU A 259 -12.01 -0.70 -17.57
N THR A 260 -10.88 -0.56 -18.26
CA THR A 260 -9.54 -0.64 -17.67
C THR A 260 -9.37 0.41 -16.60
N HIS A 261 -9.69 1.67 -16.91
CA HIS A 261 -9.61 2.75 -15.95
C HIS A 261 -10.50 2.48 -14.73
N ARG A 262 -11.71 1.94 -14.93
CA ARG A 262 -12.61 1.55 -13.84
C ARG A 262 -12.02 0.48 -12.91
N MET A 263 -11.17 -0.43 -13.39
CA MET A 263 -10.53 -1.44 -12.54
C MET A 263 -9.60 -0.83 -11.49
N TYR A 264 -8.96 0.30 -11.82
CA TYR A 264 -8.04 1.01 -10.93
C TYR A 264 -8.73 2.04 -10.03
N ARG A 265 -10.07 2.16 -10.06
CA ARG A 265 -10.84 3.15 -9.32
C ARG A 265 -11.63 2.55 -8.15
N LYS A 266 -11.52 3.11 -6.95
CA LYS A 266 -12.52 2.93 -5.89
C LYS A 266 -13.33 4.21 -5.76
N ASN A 267 -14.64 4.08 -5.96
CA ASN A 267 -15.55 5.21 -5.79
C ASN A 267 -15.98 5.39 -4.32
N GLN A 268 -16.36 6.62 -3.98
CA GLN A 268 -16.80 7.01 -2.63
C GLN A 268 -17.96 6.14 -2.09
N TRP A 269 -18.85 5.64 -2.96
CA TRP A 269 -19.97 4.81 -2.55
C TRP A 269 -19.51 3.45 -2.01
N VAL A 270 -18.55 2.80 -2.69
CA VAL A 270 -17.97 1.53 -2.22
C VAL A 270 -17.24 1.74 -0.90
N LEU A 271 -16.46 2.81 -0.77
CA LEU A 271 -15.74 3.10 0.47
C LEU A 271 -16.69 3.30 1.65
N ASN A 272 -17.75 4.10 1.47
CA ASN A 272 -18.76 4.37 2.50
C ASN A 272 -19.59 3.13 2.87
N LYS A 273 -20.03 2.35 1.88
CA LYS A 273 -20.93 1.20 2.12
C LYS A 273 -20.20 0.00 2.73
N SER A 274 -18.93 -0.20 2.42
CA SER A 274 -18.23 -1.45 2.71
C SER A 274 -17.36 -1.40 3.97
N PHE A 275 -16.91 -0.21 4.41
CA PHE A 275 -15.92 -0.11 5.49
C PHE A 275 -16.20 1.07 6.42
N GLN A 276 -15.94 0.88 7.72
CA GLN A 276 -16.12 1.90 8.75
C GLN A 276 -14.80 2.33 9.41
N ALA A 277 -13.70 1.68 9.03
CA ALA A 277 -12.37 1.95 9.56
C ALA A 277 -11.35 1.81 8.43
N PHE A 278 -10.39 2.73 8.41
CA PHE A 278 -9.26 2.75 7.52
C PHE A 278 -8.03 3.19 8.29
N GLU A 279 -6.88 2.74 7.86
CA GLU A 279 -5.61 3.28 8.32
C GLU A 279 -4.72 3.50 7.11
N THR A 280 -3.95 4.58 7.13
CA THR A 280 -2.95 4.86 6.09
C THR A 280 -1.55 4.90 6.68
N LEU A 281 -0.56 4.51 5.88
CA LEU A 281 0.84 4.86 6.11
C LEU A 281 1.28 5.77 4.97
N GLU A 282 1.62 7.00 5.31
CA GLU A 282 2.16 7.99 4.39
C GLU A 282 3.67 8.12 4.64
N ILE A 283 4.49 7.87 3.62
CA ILE A 283 5.93 8.18 3.68
C ILE A 283 6.09 9.67 3.38
N LEU A 284 6.79 10.37 4.27
CA LEU A 284 7.02 11.80 4.18
C LEU A 284 8.25 12.04 3.31
N ARG A 285 8.18 13.06 2.47
CA ARG A 285 9.37 13.56 1.76
C ARG A 285 10.13 14.47 2.71
N GLU A 286 11.45 14.32 2.73
CA GLU A 286 12.36 15.34 3.27
C GLU A 286 12.31 16.62 2.43
#